data_AF-A0A8S2QWD5-F1
#
_entry.id   AF-A0A8S2QWD5-F1
#
_cell.length_a   1.000
_cell.length_b   1.000
_cell.length_c   1.000
_cell.angle_alpha   90.00
_cell.angle_beta   90.00
_cell.angle_gamma   90.00
#
_symmetry.space_group_name_H-M   'P 1'
#
loop_
_entity.id
_entity.type
_entity.pdbx_description
1 polymer ?
#
loop_
_entity_poly.entity_id
_entity_poly.type
_entity_poly.pdbx_seq_one_letter_code
_entity_poly.pdbx_strand_id
1 'polypeptide(L)'
;NFMEDIQMMLGKRPLEPFWFFTWCISGPIITLVVFFSMITRFRTPTEGNYEYPPYANALGWLMVCSSIIFIPSIMIYEMIKAWKITNNPNYPVAGNMPHYLRTLVYASEPDVEWGPAKNENRNGRYIPKIDQPISKYESDINNDGNTLATKAANIFHLELEL
;
A
#
# COMPACT_ATOMS: atom_id res chain seq x y z
N ASN A 1 1.84 -2.34 13.31
CA ASN A 1 1.05 -1.29 12.65
C ASN A 1 -0.44 -1.58 12.76
N PHE A 2 -1.06 -2.40 11.90
CA PHE A 2 -2.53 -2.48 11.84
C PHE A 2 -3.25 -2.89 13.15
N MET A 3 -2.77 -3.91 13.86
CA MET A 3 -3.39 -4.32 15.14
C MET A 3 -3.21 -3.29 16.25
N GLU A 4 -2.11 -2.51 16.22
CA GLU A 4 -1.88 -1.42 17.16
C GLU A 4 -2.81 -0.23 16.85
N ASP A 5 -3.04 0.06 15.56
CA ASP A 5 -4.01 1.07 15.12
C ASP A 5 -5.42 0.72 15.66
N ILE A 6 -5.83 -0.54 15.55
CA ILE A 6 -7.12 -1.01 16.05
C ILE A 6 -7.20 -0.93 17.58
N GLN A 7 -6.12 -1.29 18.28
CA GLN A 7 -6.06 -1.17 19.73
C GLN A 7 -6.22 0.29 20.17
N MET A 8 -5.61 1.24 19.45
CA MET A 8 -5.77 2.68 19.72
C MET A 8 -7.22 3.13 19.52
N MET A 9 -7.91 2.65 18.49
CA MET A 9 -9.29 3.04 18.21
C MET A 9 -10.31 2.44 19.19
N LEU A 10 -10.12 1.19 19.61
CA LEU A 10 -11.09 0.44 20.41
C LEU A 10 -10.73 0.35 21.91
N GLY A 11 -9.51 0.75 22.29
CA GLY A 11 -9.00 0.68 23.67
C GLY A 11 -8.76 -0.75 24.18
N LYS A 12 -9.02 -1.77 23.36
CA LYS A 12 -8.82 -3.19 23.67
C LYS A 12 -8.08 -3.86 22.52
N ARG A 13 -7.17 -4.80 22.82
CA ARG A 13 -6.54 -5.62 21.78
C ARG A 13 -7.57 -6.62 21.25
N PRO A 14 -7.84 -6.66 19.93
CA PRO A 14 -8.66 -7.70 19.34
C PRO A 14 -7.97 -9.08 19.52
N LEU A 15 -8.75 -10.16 19.49
CA LEU A 15 -8.22 -11.53 19.55
C LEU A 15 -7.33 -11.80 18.33
N GLU A 16 -6.00 -11.86 18.55
CA GLU A 16 -4.98 -11.72 17.51
C GLU A 16 -5.05 -12.72 16.33
N PRO A 17 -5.34 -14.02 16.48
CA PRO A 17 -5.27 -14.94 15.33
C PRO A 17 -6.49 -14.88 14.40
N PHE A 18 -7.70 -14.63 14.92
CA PHE A 18 -8.92 -14.66 14.11
C PHE A 18 -8.99 -13.50 13.11
N TRP A 19 -8.63 -12.31 13.56
CA TRP A 19 -8.64 -11.10 12.72
C TRP A 19 -7.53 -11.14 11.67
N PHE A 20 -6.35 -11.65 12.04
CA PHE A 20 -5.26 -11.86 11.08
C PHE A 20 -5.65 -12.83 9.97
N PHE A 21 -6.22 -14.00 10.32
CA PHE A 21 -6.65 -14.99 9.32
C PHE A 21 -7.72 -14.42 8.38
N THR A 22 -8.66 -13.64 8.92
CA THR A 22 -9.73 -13.03 8.13
C THR A 22 -9.15 -12.03 7.12
N TRP A 23 -8.23 -11.16 7.52
CA TRP A 23 -7.74 -10.09 6.64
C TRP A 23 -6.60 -10.50 5.72
N CYS A 24 -5.63 -11.27 6.21
CA CYS A 24 -4.46 -11.64 5.41
C CYS A 24 -4.70 -12.89 4.56
N ILE A 25 -5.59 -13.79 4.95
CA ILE A 25 -5.78 -15.08 4.26
C ILE A 25 -7.14 -15.14 3.58
N SER A 26 -8.24 -14.87 4.30
CA SER A 26 -9.57 -15.04 3.71
C SER A 26 -9.87 -14.04 2.59
N GLY A 27 -9.48 -12.77 2.76
CA GLY A 27 -9.64 -11.72 1.75
C GLY A 27 -9.02 -12.07 0.38
N PRO A 28 -7.71 -12.34 0.30
CA PRO A 28 -7.07 -12.68 -0.97
C PRO A 28 -7.58 -14.00 -1.54
N ILE A 29 -7.83 -15.03 -0.71
CA ILE A 29 -8.34 -16.32 -1.20
C ILE A 29 -9.72 -16.17 -1.82
N ILE A 30 -10.66 -15.51 -1.15
CA ILE A 30 -12.03 -15.34 -1.68
C ILE A 30 -11.98 -14.52 -2.98
N THR A 31 -11.18 -13.45 -3.01
CA THR A 31 -11.01 -12.62 -4.21
C THR A 31 -10.45 -13.45 -5.38
N LEU A 32 -9.43 -14.27 -5.12
CA LEU A 32 -8.82 -15.15 -6.12
C LEU A 32 -9.83 -16.18 -6.64
N VAL A 33 -10.58 -16.85 -5.75
CA VAL A 33 -11.60 -17.83 -6.15
C VAL A 33 -12.68 -17.21 -7.02
N VAL A 34 -13.18 -16.02 -6.66
CA VAL A 34 -14.19 -15.31 -7.47
C VAL A 34 -13.60 -14.88 -8.82
N PHE A 35 -12.37 -14.39 -8.83
CA PHE A 35 -11.69 -13.98 -10.06
C PHE A 35 -11.49 -15.15 -11.04
N PHE A 36 -11.00 -16.30 -10.57
CA PHE A 36 -10.86 -17.51 -11.41
C PHE A 36 -12.22 -18.07 -11.84
N SER A 37 -13.22 -18.01 -10.97
CA SER A 37 -14.59 -18.40 -11.32
C SER A 37 -15.16 -17.49 -12.42
N MET A 38 -14.86 -16.19 -12.38
CA MET A 38 -15.23 -15.24 -13.42
C MET A 38 -14.56 -15.57 -14.76
N ILE A 39 -13.26 -15.86 -14.77
CA ILE A 39 -12.53 -16.22 -16.00
C ILE A 39 -13.09 -17.51 -16.62
N THR A 40 -13.28 -18.55 -15.80
CA THR A 40 -13.72 -19.86 -16.29
C THR A 40 -15.18 -19.88 -16.73
N ARG A 41 -16.04 -19.08 -16.11
CA ARG A 41 -17.48 -18.97 -16.44
C ARG A 41 -17.80 -17.79 -17.35
N PHE A 42 -16.79 -17.09 -17.87
CA PHE A 42 -17.01 -16.00 -18.81
C PHE A 42 -17.64 -16.55 -20.09
N ARG A 43 -18.95 -16.35 -20.25
CA ARG A 43 -19.68 -16.60 -21.50
C ARG A 43 -20.31 -15.30 -21.93
N THR A 44 -20.38 -15.09 -23.23
CA THR A 44 -21.21 -14.06 -23.84
C THR A 44 -22.62 -14.19 -23.26
N PRO A 45 -23.16 -13.19 -22.55
CA PRO A 45 -24.52 -13.25 -22.08
C PRO A 45 -25.42 -13.44 -23.31
N THR A 46 -26.16 -14.54 -23.37
CA THR A 46 -27.14 -14.82 -24.42
C THR A 46 -28.51 -14.80 -23.75
N GLU A 47 -29.29 -13.76 -24.03
CA GLU A 47 -30.65 -13.64 -23.52
C GLU A 47 -31.58 -14.33 -24.52
N GLY A 48 -31.94 -15.58 -24.25
CA GLY A 48 -32.80 -16.40 -25.12
C GLY A 48 -32.16 -16.69 -26.49
N ASN A 49 -32.81 -16.25 -27.58
CA ASN A 49 -32.32 -16.39 -28.96
C ASN A 49 -31.49 -15.19 -29.45
N TYR A 50 -31.16 -14.23 -28.58
CA TYR A 50 -30.38 -13.05 -28.94
C TYR A 50 -28.90 -13.22 -28.56
N GLU A 51 -28.07 -13.41 -29.58
CA GLU A 51 -26.62 -13.37 -29.43
C GLU A 51 -26.14 -11.93 -29.30
N TYR A 52 -25.50 -11.62 -28.16
CA TYR A 52 -24.93 -10.30 -27.98
C TYR A 52 -23.79 -10.08 -28.97
N PRO A 53 -23.80 -8.95 -29.70
CA PRO A 53 -22.79 -8.66 -30.69
C PRO A 53 -21.44 -8.37 -30.02
N PRO A 54 -20.31 -8.65 -30.70
CA PRO A 54 -18.98 -8.58 -30.11
C PRO A 54 -18.59 -7.18 -29.60
N TYR A 55 -19.16 -6.11 -30.17
CA TYR A 55 -18.95 -4.75 -29.71
C TYR A 55 -19.49 -4.48 -28.29
N ALA A 56 -20.57 -5.18 -27.89
CA ALA A 56 -21.13 -5.03 -26.55
C ALA A 56 -20.16 -5.58 -25.47
N ASN A 57 -19.51 -6.72 -25.77
CA ASN A 57 -18.49 -7.27 -24.88
C ASN A 57 -17.26 -6.37 -24.79
N ALA A 58 -16.83 -5.79 -25.92
CA ALA A 58 -15.71 -4.85 -25.96
C ALA A 58 -15.97 -3.61 -25.10
N LEU A 59 -17.19 -3.06 -25.14
CA LEU A 59 -17.60 -1.95 -24.27
C LEU A 59 -17.62 -2.35 -22.78
N GLY A 60 -18.08 -3.56 -22.46
CA GLY A 60 -18.03 -4.08 -21.08
C GLY A 60 -16.60 -4.17 -20.54
N TRP A 61 -15.67 -4.71 -21.32
CA TRP A 61 -14.26 -4.77 -20.94
C TRP A 61 -13.61 -3.39 -20.86
N LEU A 62 -13.99 -2.45 -21.73
CA LEU A 62 -13.52 -1.07 -21.67
C LEU A 62 -13.92 -0.41 -20.34
N MET A 63 -15.15 -0.63 -19.87
CA MET A 63 -15.61 -0.14 -18.56
C MET A 63 -14.79 -0.71 -17.41
N VAL A 64 -14.49 -2.01 -17.44
CA VAL A 64 -13.64 -2.68 -16.44
C VAL A 64 -12.23 -2.10 -16.45
N CYS A 65 -11.60 -2.03 -17.62
CA CYS A 65 -10.26 -1.47 -17.80
C CYS A 65 -10.19 0.01 -17.34
N SER A 66 -11.24 0.79 -17.60
CA SER A 66 -11.31 2.19 -17.17
C SER A 66 -11.26 2.36 -15.67
N SER A 67 -11.77 1.40 -14.88
CA SER A 67 -11.66 1.46 -13.42
C SER A 67 -10.28 1.00 -12.94
N ILE A 68 -9.78 -0.10 -13.52
CA ILE A 68 -8.51 -0.71 -13.10
C ILE A 68 -7.33 0.21 -13.38
N ILE A 69 -7.35 0.98 -14.47
CA ILE A 69 -6.22 1.85 -14.87
C ILE A 69 -5.92 2.99 -13.89
N PHE A 70 -6.88 3.40 -13.06
CA PHE A 70 -6.64 4.45 -12.06
C PHE A 70 -5.58 4.05 -11.02
N ILE A 71 -5.55 2.79 -10.61
CA ILE A 71 -4.60 2.28 -9.61
C ILE A 71 -3.15 2.44 -10.10
N PRO A 72 -2.75 1.89 -11.28
CA PRO A 72 -1.39 2.08 -11.79
C PRO A 72 -1.11 3.53 -12.17
N SER A 73 -2.10 4.32 -12.62
CA SER A 73 -1.87 5.75 -12.91
C SER A 73 -1.43 6.52 -11.67
N ILE A 74 -2.09 6.32 -10.53
CA ILE A 74 -1.69 6.95 -9.26
C ILE A 74 -0.35 6.40 -8.76
N MET A 75 -0.13 5.09 -8.89
CA MET A 75 1.16 4.48 -8.53
C MET A 75 2.32 5.11 -9.30
N ILE A 76 2.18 5.29 -10.62
CA ILE A 76 3.21 5.93 -11.45
C ILE A 76 3.42 7.39 -11.05
N TYR A 77 2.34 8.13 -10.76
CA TYR A 77 2.43 9.51 -10.32
C TYR A 77 3.24 9.66 -9.01
N GLU A 78 2.93 8.85 -8.00
CA GLU A 78 3.69 8.85 -6.74
C GLU A 78 5.12 8.36 -6.93
N MET A 79 5.34 7.36 -7.79
CA MET A 79 6.68 6.87 -8.14
C MET A 79 7.54 7.96 -8.77
N ILE A 80 6.99 8.77 -9.67
CA ILE A 80 7.71 9.88 -10.30
C ILE A 80 8.08 10.95 -9.27
N LYS A 81 7.20 11.27 -8.31
CA LYS A 81 7.53 12.19 -7.22
C LYS A 81 8.66 11.66 -6.35
N ALA A 82 8.53 10.41 -5.89
CA ALA A 82 9.55 9.72 -5.11
C ALA A 82 10.91 9.70 -5.85
N TRP A 83 10.88 9.46 -7.16
CA TRP A 83 12.08 9.42 -7.99
C TRP A 83 12.75 10.80 -8.10
N LYS A 84 11.98 11.89 -8.24
CA LYS A 84 12.52 13.25 -8.24
C LYS A 84 13.19 13.62 -6.92
N ILE A 85 12.57 13.25 -5.80
CA ILE A 85 13.09 13.53 -4.45
C ILE A 85 14.40 12.75 -4.22
N THR A 86 14.39 11.46 -4.52
CA THR A 86 15.55 10.58 -4.33
C THR A 86 16.71 10.83 -5.30
N ASN A 87 16.49 11.57 -6.39
CA ASN A 87 17.56 12.04 -7.29
C ASN A 87 18.26 13.32 -6.82
N ASN A 88 17.70 14.03 -5.84
CA ASN A 88 18.33 15.23 -5.32
C ASN A 88 19.64 14.84 -4.61
N PRO A 89 20.80 15.44 -4.95
CA PRO A 89 22.08 15.11 -4.32
C PRO A 89 22.10 15.44 -2.82
N ASN A 90 21.21 16.31 -2.34
CA ASN A 90 21.07 16.64 -0.92
C ASN A 90 20.16 15.67 -0.15
N TYR A 91 19.59 14.66 -0.82
CA TYR A 91 18.81 13.63 -0.14
C TYR A 91 19.76 12.71 0.64
N PRO A 92 19.51 12.47 1.94
CA PRO A 92 20.36 11.58 2.75
C PRO A 92 20.28 10.15 2.20
N VAL A 93 21.38 9.66 1.62
CA VAL A 93 21.47 8.31 1.08
C VAL A 93 21.97 7.37 2.18
N ALA A 94 21.11 6.45 2.62
CA ALA A 94 21.46 5.49 3.64
C ALA A 94 22.20 4.28 3.05
N GLY A 95 23.47 4.14 3.40
CA GLY A 95 24.31 2.99 3.02
C GLY A 95 24.48 2.83 1.50
N ASN A 96 24.84 1.61 1.07
CA ASN A 96 25.01 1.25 -0.34
C ASN A 96 23.68 0.79 -0.99
N MET A 97 22.54 1.38 -0.59
CA MET A 97 21.25 0.97 -1.14
C MET A 97 21.10 1.44 -2.59
N PRO A 98 20.77 0.53 -3.53
CA PRO A 98 20.62 0.91 -4.92
C PRO A 98 19.40 1.84 -5.12
N HIS A 99 19.49 2.71 -6.12
CA HIS A 99 18.51 3.78 -6.38
C HIS A 99 17.07 3.29 -6.49
N TYR A 100 16.82 2.15 -7.12
CA TYR A 100 15.46 1.69 -7.35
C TYR A 100 14.77 1.29 -6.02
N LEU A 101 15.48 0.67 -5.09
CA LEU A 101 14.91 0.23 -3.81
C LEU A 101 14.53 1.41 -2.93
N ARG A 102 15.38 2.45 -2.85
CA ARG A 102 15.05 3.64 -2.06
C ARG A 102 13.76 4.32 -2.55
N THR A 103 13.56 4.37 -3.87
CA THR A 103 12.37 5.00 -4.45
C THR A 103 11.12 4.20 -4.10
N LEU A 104 11.18 2.87 -4.21
CA LEU A 104 10.07 2.00 -3.85
C LEU A 104 9.71 2.08 -2.37
N VAL A 105 10.72 2.05 -1.49
CA VAL A 105 10.51 2.11 -0.05
C VAL A 105 9.94 3.47 0.34
N TYR A 106 10.47 4.57 -0.20
CA TYR A 106 9.93 5.91 0.02
C TYR A 106 8.47 6.04 -0.45
N ALA A 107 8.16 5.51 -1.64
CA ALA A 107 6.79 5.50 -2.16
C ALA A 107 5.83 4.63 -1.33
N SER A 108 6.37 3.70 -0.53
CA SER A 108 5.60 2.83 0.37
C SER A 108 5.45 3.44 1.77
N GLU A 109 6.05 4.59 2.04
CA GLU A 109 5.87 5.28 3.32
C GLU A 109 4.53 6.01 3.35
N PRO A 110 3.83 5.99 4.50
CA PRO A 110 2.62 6.77 4.65
C PRO A 110 2.95 8.26 4.64
N ASP A 111 1.94 9.06 4.33
CA ASP A 111 2.05 10.51 4.38
C ASP A 111 2.49 11.01 5.78
N VAL A 112 3.21 12.13 5.81
CA VAL A 112 3.77 12.71 7.05
C VAL A 112 2.70 13.15 8.04
N GLU A 113 1.51 13.49 7.54
CA GLU A 113 0.36 13.87 8.36
C GLU A 113 -0.57 12.68 8.68
N TRP A 114 -0.27 11.48 8.18
CA TRP A 114 -1.11 10.31 8.35
C TRP A 114 -1.26 9.93 9.84
N GLY A 115 -2.50 9.74 10.29
CA GLY A 115 -2.81 9.39 11.67
C GLY A 115 -4.26 9.72 12.06
N PRO A 116 -4.60 9.64 13.35
CA PRO A 116 -5.94 9.93 13.85
C PRO A 116 -6.42 11.34 13.44
N ALA A 117 -7.67 11.42 12.97
CA ALA A 117 -8.25 12.67 12.45
C ALA A 117 -8.35 13.79 13.50
N LYS A 118 -8.52 13.44 14.78
CA LYS A 118 -8.53 14.39 15.89
C LYS A 118 -7.12 14.57 16.44
N ASN A 119 -6.67 15.82 16.56
CA ASN A 119 -5.36 16.15 17.12
C ASN A 119 -5.18 15.65 18.56
N GLU A 120 -6.26 15.57 19.34
CA GLU A 120 -6.27 15.03 20.70
C GLU A 120 -5.80 13.56 20.75
N ASN A 121 -6.07 12.79 19.70
CA ASN A 121 -5.71 11.38 19.59
C ASN A 121 -4.35 11.18 18.89
N ARG A 122 -3.68 12.24 18.44
CA ARG A 122 -2.35 12.20 17.82
C ARG A 122 -1.26 12.18 18.91
N ASN A 123 -1.18 11.07 19.63
CA ASN A 123 -0.17 10.87 20.67
C ASN A 123 0.83 9.77 20.28
N GLY A 124 1.97 9.73 20.99
CA GLY A 124 3.02 8.75 20.78
C GLY A 124 3.54 8.69 19.34
N ARG A 125 3.17 7.63 18.61
CA ARG A 125 3.64 7.33 17.25
C ARG A 125 3.07 8.28 16.19
N TYR A 126 1.89 8.87 16.38
CA TYR A 126 1.19 9.68 15.37
C TYR A 126 1.29 11.19 15.61
N ILE A 127 2.24 11.62 16.45
CA ILE A 127 2.48 13.05 16.70
C ILE A 127 3.02 13.66 15.39
N PRO A 128 2.39 14.72 14.84
CA PRO A 128 2.86 15.38 13.63
C PRO A 128 4.33 15.77 13.76
N LYS A 129 5.13 15.56 12.71
CA LYS A 129 6.56 15.90 12.76
C LYS A 129 6.75 17.37 13.18
N ILE A 130 5.92 18.29 12.67
CA ILE A 130 5.93 19.75 12.94
C ILE A 130 6.01 20.12 14.43
N ASP A 131 5.32 19.38 15.31
CA ASP A 131 5.24 19.67 16.74
C ASP A 131 6.40 19.08 17.55
N GLN A 132 7.30 18.34 16.91
CA GLN A 132 8.42 17.67 17.56
C GLN A 132 9.62 18.61 17.75
N PRO A 133 10.46 18.40 18.77
CA PRO A 133 11.67 19.22 18.96
C PRO A 133 12.66 19.01 17.81
N ILE A 134 13.40 20.07 17.43
CA ILE A 134 14.36 20.07 16.30
C ILE A 134 15.35 18.90 16.37
N SER A 135 15.85 18.57 17.57
CA SER A 135 16.75 17.44 17.79
C SER A 135 16.17 16.09 17.39
N LYS A 136 14.84 15.94 17.45
CA LYS A 136 14.15 14.72 17.06
C LYS A 136 14.11 14.56 15.54
N TYR A 137 13.95 15.65 14.77
CA TYR A 137 14.06 15.58 13.32
C TYR A 137 15.47 15.19 12.87
N GLU A 138 16.51 15.73 13.50
CA GLU A 138 17.90 15.38 13.22
C GLU A 138 18.15 13.88 13.48
N SER A 139 17.61 13.34 14.59
CA SER A 139 17.68 11.90 14.86
C SER A 139 16.83 11.08 13.89
N ASP A 140 15.65 11.57 13.51
CA ASP A 140 14.74 10.87 12.59
C ASP A 140 15.31 10.82 11.18
N ILE A 141 16.03 11.85 10.72
CA ILE A 141 16.73 11.81 9.42
C ILE A 141 17.81 10.72 9.42
N ASN A 142 18.59 10.64 10.50
CA ASN A 142 19.64 9.62 10.64
C ASN A 142 19.06 8.21 10.85
N ASN A 143 17.93 8.11 11.56
CA ASN A 143 17.29 6.85 11.88
C ASN A 143 16.41 6.34 10.75
N ASP A 144 15.68 7.20 10.04
CA ASP A 144 14.91 6.88 8.84
C ASP A 144 15.88 6.27 7.81
N GLY A 145 17.08 6.83 7.60
CA GLY A 145 18.10 6.20 6.78
C GLY A 145 18.41 4.74 7.16
N ASN A 146 18.68 4.49 8.44
CA ASN A 146 18.97 3.14 8.95
C ASN A 146 17.71 2.23 8.93
N THR A 147 16.53 2.82 9.12
CA THR A 147 15.25 2.13 9.19
C THR A 147 14.76 1.74 7.80
N LEU A 148 15.00 2.57 6.78
CA LEU A 148 14.73 2.23 5.38
C LEU A 148 15.62 1.07 4.91
N ALA A 149 16.90 1.09 5.30
CA ALA A 149 17.81 -0.04 5.07
C ALA A 149 17.30 -1.34 5.71
N THR A 150 16.82 -1.24 6.96
CA THR A 150 16.30 -2.39 7.72
C THR A 150 14.93 -2.86 7.20
N LYS A 151 14.02 -1.94 6.85
CA LYS A 151 12.70 -2.25 6.27
C LYS A 151 12.87 -2.94 4.91
N ALA A 152 13.75 -2.45 4.05
CA ALA A 152 14.06 -3.10 2.78
C ALA A 152 14.56 -4.54 3.02
N ALA A 153 15.54 -4.72 3.90
CA ALA A 153 16.04 -6.05 4.25
C ALA A 153 14.94 -6.99 4.76
N ASN A 154 14.04 -6.51 5.62
CA ASN A 154 12.94 -7.31 6.16
C ASN A 154 11.88 -7.65 5.10
N ILE A 155 11.55 -6.74 4.18
CA ILE A 155 10.63 -7.02 3.07
C ILE A 155 11.20 -8.10 2.16
N PHE A 156 12.48 -8.03 1.81
CA PHE A 156 13.13 -9.06 0.98
C PHE A 156 13.28 -10.42 1.67
N HIS A 157 13.52 -10.44 3.00
CA HIS A 157 13.51 -11.69 3.76
C HIS A 157 12.13 -12.34 3.79
N LEU A 158 11.05 -11.56 3.91
CA LEU A 158 9.67 -12.05 3.86
C LEU A 158 9.28 -12.61 2.49
N GLU A 159 9.89 -12.12 1.41
CA GLU A 159 9.62 -12.57 0.04
C GLU A 159 10.45 -13.81 -0.37
N LEU A 160 11.46 -14.16 0.43
CA LEU A 160 12.29 -15.36 0.24
C LEU A 160 11.83 -16.56 1.09
N GLU A 161 10.93 -16.33 2.06
CA GLU A 161 10.30 -17.35 2.91
C GLU A 161 8.86 -17.71 2.49
N LEU A 162 8.37 -17.15 1.37
CA LEU A 162 7.11 -17.50 0.69
C LEU A 162 7.38 -18.33 -0.57
#